data_AF-A0A0T7G0L1-F1
#
_entry.id   AF-A0A0T7G0L1-F1
#
_cell.length_a   1.000
_cell.length_b   1.000
_cell.length_c   1.000
_cell.angle_alpha   90.00
_cell.angle_beta   90.00
_cell.angle_gamma   90.00
#
_symmetry.space_group_name_H-M   'P 1'
#
loop_
_entity.id
_entity.type
_entity.pdbx_description
1 polymer ?
#
loop_
_entity_poly.entity_id
_entity_poly.type
_entity_poly.pdbx_seq_one_letter_code
_entity_poly.pdbx_strand_id
1 'polypeptide(L)'
;MLRKIQNKLVLSIEDHDYKRVVARNFEFHFTLYAAANAKVTVKLVENLWLRVGPMLNLLYPEFDRTRSGVRKHAAILECVEKGAVQEVGMAIQSDILGAKSELIRVVSSLMTSSR
;
A
#
# COMPACT_ATOMS: atom_id res chain seq x y z
N MET A 1 0.40 -8.06 -15.12
CA MET A 1 -0.73 -8.04 -14.16
C MET A 1 -0.66 -6.82 -13.23
N LEU A 2 0.41 -6.66 -12.44
CA LEU A 2 0.56 -5.57 -11.45
C LEU A 2 0.29 -4.16 -11.99
N ARG A 3 0.84 -3.82 -13.16
CA ARG A 3 0.61 -2.51 -13.80
C ARG A 3 -0.87 -2.21 -14.09
N LYS A 4 -1.66 -3.24 -14.45
CA LYS A 4 -3.11 -3.09 -14.65
C LYS A 4 -3.82 -2.79 -13.33
N ILE A 5 -3.42 -3.44 -12.24
CA ILE A 5 -3.96 -3.19 -10.90
C ILE A 5 -3.61 -1.77 -10.46
N GLN A 6 -2.37 -1.34 -10.67
CA GLN A 6 -1.92 0.01 -10.37
C GLN A 6 -2.70 1.08 -11.13
N ASN A 7 -2.97 0.89 -12.42
CA ASN A 7 -3.77 1.83 -13.19
C ASN A 7 -5.20 1.93 -12.64
N LYS A 8 -5.82 0.79 -12.25
CA LYS A 8 -7.14 0.80 -11.59
C LYS A 8 -7.11 1.50 -10.23
N LEU A 9 -6.01 1.40 -9.49
CA LEU A 9 -5.81 2.12 -8.24
C LEU A 9 -5.81 3.63 -8.51
N VAL A 10 -5.03 4.09 -9.50
CA VAL A 10 -4.96 5.51 -9.87
C VAL A 10 -6.33 6.04 -10.28
N LEU A 11 -7.08 5.32 -11.12
CA LEU A 11 -8.46 5.67 -11.47
C LEU A 11 -9.36 5.78 -10.23
N SER A 12 -9.22 4.86 -9.28
CA SER A 12 -10.01 4.91 -8.03
C SER A 12 -9.65 6.13 -7.17
N ILE A 13 -8.41 6.63 -7.24
CA ILE A 13 -8.02 7.88 -6.59
C ILE A 13 -8.67 9.08 -7.31
N GLU A 14 -8.65 9.09 -8.65
CA GLU A 14 -9.27 10.14 -9.47
C GLU A 14 -10.79 10.24 -9.25
N ASP A 15 -11.45 9.10 -9.05
CA ASP A 15 -12.88 9.02 -8.71
C ASP A 15 -13.18 9.31 -7.23
N HIS A 16 -12.15 9.56 -6.40
CA HIS A 16 -12.25 9.68 -4.94
C HIS A 16 -12.89 8.47 -4.24
N ASP A 17 -12.87 7.29 -4.87
CA ASP A 17 -13.33 6.02 -4.28
C ASP A 17 -12.19 5.40 -3.45
N TYR A 18 -11.93 5.99 -2.28
CA TYR A 18 -10.83 5.58 -1.42
C TYR A 18 -10.98 4.17 -0.84
N LYS A 19 -12.21 3.66 -0.74
CA LYS A 19 -12.45 2.25 -0.39
C LYS A 19 -11.90 1.33 -1.49
N ARG A 20 -12.14 1.66 -2.76
CA ARG A 20 -11.51 0.94 -3.88
C ARG A 20 -10.01 1.14 -3.92
N VAL A 21 -9.47 2.30 -3.55
CA VAL A 21 -8.02 2.51 -3.46
C VAL A 21 -7.38 1.52 -2.49
N VAL A 22 -7.94 1.36 -1.29
CA VAL A 22 -7.44 0.39 -0.30
C VAL A 22 -7.60 -1.06 -0.80
N ALA A 23 -8.71 -1.38 -1.46
CA ALA A 23 -8.91 -2.71 -2.05
C ALA A 23 -7.90 -3.02 -3.18
N ARG A 24 -7.60 -2.03 -4.03
CA ARG A 24 -6.60 -2.14 -5.09
C ARG A 24 -5.17 -2.18 -4.54
N ASN A 25 -4.89 -1.50 -3.43
CA ASN A 25 -3.62 -1.61 -2.72
C ASN A 25 -3.40 -3.04 -2.21
N PHE A 26 -4.39 -3.64 -1.55
CA PHE A 26 -4.35 -5.06 -1.18
C PHE A 26 -4.07 -5.95 -2.40
N GLU A 27 -4.86 -5.80 -3.48
CA GLU A 27 -4.71 -6.59 -4.69
C GLU A 27 -3.31 -6.47 -5.30
N PHE A 28 -2.73 -5.27 -5.30
CA PHE A 28 -1.38 -5.02 -5.81
C PHE A 28 -0.31 -5.80 -5.03
N HIS A 29 -0.26 -5.61 -3.70
CA HIS A 29 0.74 -6.25 -2.86
C HIS A 29 0.59 -7.76 -2.82
N PHE A 30 -0.63 -8.29 -2.67
CA PHE A 30 -0.83 -9.73 -2.59
C PHE A 30 -0.67 -10.45 -3.92
N THR A 31 -0.89 -9.77 -5.06
CA THR A 31 -0.50 -10.30 -6.38
C THR A 31 1.02 -10.45 -6.48
N LEU A 32 1.79 -9.48 -5.96
CA LEU A 32 3.25 -9.57 -5.94
C LEU A 32 3.74 -10.66 -4.97
N TYR A 33 3.17 -10.73 -3.77
CA TYR A 33 3.57 -11.71 -2.76
C TYR A 33 3.26 -13.15 -3.19
N ALA A 34 2.15 -13.38 -3.91
CA ALA A 34 1.82 -14.68 -4.45
C ALA A 34 2.89 -15.24 -5.40
N ALA A 35 3.69 -14.38 -6.04
CA ALA A 35 4.79 -14.80 -6.92
C ALA A 35 6.04 -15.29 -6.16
N ALA A 36 6.17 -15.01 -4.85
CA ALA A 36 7.39 -15.26 -4.08
C ALA A 36 7.60 -16.72 -3.62
N ASN A 37 6.72 -17.66 -3.98
CA ASN A 37 6.73 -19.07 -3.53
C ASN A 37 6.90 -19.28 -2.01
N ALA A 38 6.50 -18.30 -1.18
CA ALA A 38 6.71 -18.29 0.27
C ALA A 38 5.38 -18.41 1.03
N LYS A 39 4.62 -19.49 0.81
CA LYS A 39 3.21 -19.64 1.25
C LYS A 39 2.96 -19.30 2.73
N VAL A 40 3.83 -19.76 3.64
CA VAL A 40 3.71 -19.50 5.09
C VAL A 40 3.85 -18.01 5.38
N THR A 41 4.88 -17.36 4.84
CA THR A 41 5.12 -15.92 5.00
C THR A 41 3.96 -15.10 4.45
N VAL A 42 3.47 -15.43 3.24
CA VAL A 42 2.33 -14.74 2.64
C VAL A 42 1.09 -14.85 3.53
N LYS A 43 0.84 -16.02 4.12
CA LYS A 43 -0.30 -16.21 5.03
C LYS A 43 -0.17 -15.40 6.32
N LEU A 44 1.03 -15.27 6.86
CA LEU A 44 1.29 -14.42 8.02
C LEU A 44 1.01 -12.94 7.70
N VAL A 45 1.49 -12.47 6.55
CA VAL A 45 1.23 -11.09 6.08
C VAL A 45 -0.26 -10.84 5.84
N GLU A 46 -1.00 -11.80 5.28
CA GLU A 46 -2.45 -11.73 5.12
C GLU A 46 -3.19 -11.55 6.46
N ASN A 47 -2.83 -12.35 7.46
CA ASN A 47 -3.44 -12.25 8.78
C ASN A 47 -3.16 -10.89 9.45
N LEU A 48 -1.97 -10.33 9.26
CA LEU A 48 -1.64 -8.99 9.72
C LEU A 48 -2.48 -7.94 8.99
N TRP A 49 -2.61 -8.06 7.67
CA TRP A 49 -3.43 -7.16 6.86
C TRP A 49 -4.88 -7.11 7.34
N LEU A 50 -5.50 -8.23 7.69
CA LEU A 50 -6.88 -8.25 8.20
C LEU A 50 -7.09 -7.39 9.47
N ARG A 51 -6.03 -7.19 10.26
CA ARG A 51 -6.08 -6.38 11.49
C ARG A 51 -5.83 -4.90 11.25
N VAL A 52 -4.94 -4.56 10.32
CA VAL A 52 -4.44 -3.17 10.14
C VAL A 52 -4.79 -2.53 8.80
N GLY A 53 -5.01 -3.32 7.76
CA GLY A 53 -5.31 -2.86 6.39
C GLY A 53 -6.51 -1.91 6.31
N PRO A 54 -7.65 -2.19 6.99
CA PRO A 54 -8.78 -1.27 7.01
C PRO A 54 -8.46 0.12 7.57
N MET A 55 -7.44 0.25 8.43
CA MET A 55 -7.04 1.54 9.00
C MET A 55 -6.45 2.49 7.94
N LEU A 56 -5.99 1.99 6.79
CA LEU A 56 -5.52 2.83 5.69
C LEU A 56 -6.60 3.77 5.14
N ASN A 57 -7.90 3.47 5.37
CA ASN A 57 -8.97 4.40 5.03
C ASN A 57 -8.86 5.74 5.79
N LEU A 58 -8.26 5.75 6.99
CA LEU A 58 -8.04 6.97 7.78
C LEU A 58 -7.04 7.94 7.13
N LEU A 59 -6.25 7.47 6.16
CA LEU A 59 -5.28 8.30 5.48
C LEU A 59 -5.93 9.25 4.45
N TYR A 60 -7.13 8.93 3.98
CA TYR A 60 -7.79 9.65 2.91
C TYR A 60 -8.84 10.64 3.45
N PRO A 61 -9.02 11.80 2.79
CA PRO A 61 -8.44 12.20 1.49
C PRO A 61 -7.03 12.80 1.56
N GLU A 62 -6.49 13.13 2.72
CA GLU A 62 -5.26 13.92 2.86
C GLU A 62 -4.04 13.29 2.19
N PHE A 63 -3.92 11.96 2.26
CA PHE A 63 -2.81 11.19 1.70
C PHE A 63 -2.76 11.21 0.16
N ASP A 64 -3.92 11.39 -0.50
CA ASP A 64 -4.03 11.55 -1.95
C ASP A 64 -3.24 12.77 -2.45
N ARG A 65 -3.28 13.88 -1.70
CA ARG A 65 -2.64 15.16 -2.09
C ARG A 65 -1.17 15.02 -2.45
N THR A 66 -0.47 14.15 -1.72
CA THR A 66 0.96 13.93 -1.96
C THR A 66 1.23 12.90 -3.04
N ARG A 67 0.24 12.09 -3.47
CA ARG A 67 0.40 10.92 -4.33
C ARG A 67 1.53 9.97 -3.89
N SER A 68 1.83 9.93 -2.59
CA SER A 68 2.96 9.17 -2.05
C SER A 68 2.84 7.67 -2.33
N GLY A 69 1.68 7.07 -2.04
CA GLY A 69 1.43 5.65 -2.32
C GLY A 69 1.57 5.29 -3.80
N VAL A 70 1.11 6.17 -4.71
CA VAL A 70 1.27 5.97 -6.16
C VAL A 70 2.74 5.95 -6.56
N ARG A 71 3.56 6.88 -6.03
CA ARG A 71 5.01 6.90 -6.30
C ARG A 71 5.72 5.69 -5.74
N LYS A 72 5.35 5.22 -4.55
CA LYS A 72 5.94 4.02 -3.94
C LYS A 72 5.62 2.76 -4.75
N HIS A 73 4.38 2.59 -5.20
CA HIS A 73 4.01 1.52 -6.12
C HIS A 73 4.77 1.59 -7.46
N ALA A 74 4.99 2.80 -7.99
CA ALA A 74 5.78 2.98 -9.21
C ALA A 74 7.23 2.51 -9.04
N ALA A 75 7.87 2.82 -7.91
CA ALA A 75 9.20 2.33 -7.58
C ALA A 75 9.25 0.80 -7.46
N ILE A 76 8.26 0.18 -6.82
CA ILE A 76 8.15 -1.29 -6.75
C ILE A 76 8.04 -1.88 -8.16
N LEU A 77 7.17 -1.31 -9.01
CA LEU A 77 6.99 -1.76 -10.39
C LEU A 77 8.28 -1.66 -11.20
N GLU A 78 9.05 -0.59 -11.04
CA GLU A 78 10.33 -0.42 -11.74
C GLU A 78 11.35 -1.48 -11.32
N CYS A 79 11.46 -1.78 -10.02
CA CYS A 79 12.33 -2.84 -9.51
C CYS A 79 11.91 -4.22 -10.04
N VAL A 80 10.60 -4.51 -10.07
CA VAL A 80 10.06 -5.75 -10.66
C VAL A 80 10.36 -5.79 -12.16
N GLU A 81 10.19 -4.66 -12.85
CA GLU A 81 10.60 -4.32 -14.22
C GLU A 81 11.97 -4.88 -14.60
N LYS A 82 12.92 -4.57 -13.72
CA LYS A 82 14.34 -4.84 -13.90
C LYS A 82 14.77 -6.23 -13.41
N GLY A 83 13.87 -7.00 -12.77
CA GLY A 83 14.23 -8.25 -12.10
C GLY A 83 15.16 -8.05 -10.90
N ALA A 84 15.16 -6.86 -10.30
CA ALA A 84 16.08 -6.44 -9.24
C ALA A 84 15.55 -6.91 -7.87
N VAL A 85 15.73 -8.19 -7.55
CA VAL A 85 15.04 -8.88 -6.45
C VAL A 85 15.29 -8.22 -5.09
N GLN A 86 16.52 -7.83 -4.79
CA GLN A 86 16.88 -7.18 -3.52
C GLN A 86 16.18 -5.82 -3.41
N GLU A 87 16.18 -5.06 -4.50
CA GLU A 87 15.58 -3.74 -4.60
C GLU A 87 14.06 -3.79 -4.52
N VAL A 88 13.42 -4.84 -5.06
CA VAL A 88 11.97 -5.08 -4.86
C VAL A 88 11.65 -5.19 -3.37
N GLY A 89 12.43 -5.96 -2.61
CA GLY A 89 12.27 -6.10 -1.16
C GLY A 89 12.40 -4.76 -0.42
N MET A 90 13.44 -3.97 -0.77
CA MET A 90 13.67 -2.65 -0.20
C MET A 90 12.54 -1.66 -0.55
N ALA A 91 12.04 -1.70 -1.79
CA ALA A 91 10.96 -0.84 -2.24
C ALA A 91 9.64 -1.15 -1.50
N ILE A 92 9.31 -2.43 -1.33
CA ILE A 92 8.15 -2.88 -0.54
C ILE A 92 8.29 -2.42 0.92
N GLN A 93 9.46 -2.61 1.53
CA GLN A 93 9.70 -2.17 2.91
C GLN A 93 9.52 -0.65 3.04
N SER A 94 10.06 0.12 2.10
CA SER A 94 9.95 1.58 2.08
C SER A 94 8.51 2.07 1.93
N ASP A 95 7.70 1.37 1.12
CA ASP A 95 6.27 1.64 0.97
C ASP A 95 5.51 1.43 2.30
N ILE A 96 5.67 0.26 2.92
CA ILE A 96 5.01 -0.10 4.18
C ILE A 96 5.41 0.86 5.31
N LEU A 97 6.70 1.20 5.44
CA LEU A 97 7.19 2.13 6.46
C LEU A 97 6.70 3.56 6.23
N GLY A 98 6.54 3.98 4.97
CA GLY A 98 5.94 5.25 4.60
C GLY A 98 4.48 5.33 5.05
N ALA A 99 3.68 4.32 4.69
CA ALA A 99 2.27 4.24 5.10
C ALA A 99 2.11 4.18 6.63
N LYS A 100 2.97 3.42 7.33
CA LYS A 100 3.01 3.37 8.80
C LYS A 100 3.22 4.76 9.40
N SER A 101 4.19 5.52 8.90
CA SER A 101 4.52 6.85 9.43
C SER A 101 3.33 7.82 9.30
N GLU A 102 2.64 7.79 8.16
CA GLU A 102 1.43 8.60 7.97
C GLU A 102 0.28 8.15 8.86
N LEU A 103 0.09 6.85 9.03
CA LEU A 103 -0.97 6.32 9.89
C LEU A 103 -0.77 6.72 11.35
N ILE A 104 0.47 6.63 11.85
CA ILE A 104 0.82 7.09 13.20
C ILE A 104 0.52 8.59 13.32
N ARG A 105 0.93 9.41 12.35
CA ARG A 105 0.67 10.85 12.37
C ARG A 105 -0.83 11.17 12.47
N VAL A 106 -1.65 10.50 11.67
CA VAL A 106 -3.12 10.69 11.68
C VAL A 106 -3.72 10.24 13.01
N VAL A 107 -3.40 9.04 13.48
CA VAL A 107 -3.95 8.51 14.74
C VAL A 107 -3.56 9.39 15.93
N SER A 108 -2.29 9.82 16.01
CA SER A 108 -1.84 10.73 17.06
C SER A 108 -2.57 12.07 17.04
N SER A 109 -2.84 12.63 15.85
CA SER A 109 -3.64 13.85 15.73
C SER A 109 -5.06 13.66 16.28
N LEU A 110 -5.72 12.56 15.94
CA LEU A 110 -7.08 12.26 16.40
C LEU A 110 -7.17 12.11 17.92
N MET A 111 -6.17 11.49 18.54
CA MET A 111 -6.08 11.35 20.00
C MET A 111 -5.85 12.67 20.72
N THR A 112 -5.18 13.63 20.07
CA THR A 112 -4.89 14.95 20.65
C THR A 112 -6.07 15.90 20.50
N SER A 113 -6.81 15.83 19.38
CA SER A 113 -8.00 16.65 19.12
C SER A 113 -9.25 16.23 19.89
N SER A 114 -9.24 15.06 20.55
CA SER A 114 -10.36 14.56 21.38
C SER A 114 -10.22 14.91 22.87
N ARG A 115 -9.29 15.80 23.24
CA ARG A 115 -9.15 16.39 24.58
C ARG A 115 -9.46 17.88 24.51
#